data_AF-A0A2I1J510-F1
#
_entry.id   AF-A0A2I1J510-F1
#
_cell.length_a   1.000
_cell.length_b   1.000
_cell.length_c   1.000
_cell.angle_alpha   90.00
_cell.angle_beta   90.00
_cell.angle_gamma   90.00
#
_symmetry.space_group_name_H-M   'P 1'
#
loop_
_entity.id
_entity.type
_entity.pdbx_description
1 polymer ?
#
loop_
_entity_poly.entity_id
_entity_poly.type
_entity_poly.pdbx_seq_one_letter_code
_entity_poly.pdbx_strand_id
1 'polypeptide(L)'
;MDAAEVWNQSYQLLLDQPLELTLREMACLSDIHATNIFGTMIVLTVSSESTRTVVEKKLHKALTSIFSQVTGQPMTYVVQIDPHILEQNEATPASPAAHTSPVNNTVTAPPVTKPVTPSAAPERTAPVHHEQVSQHSSVPTPVADESPVPAAVQPDIVSSAMMDTPANTRDAVTHLNKNAIFDNFVPGESNQFAKSIAFATAERPGMEYNPLFIYGGSGLGKTHLLNAIGNQALLINPNLKVRYTNSEEFTNELVIALGNNASSRRAEMVEFNRRYRGVDILLVDDVQFIAGRDTTVEAFFNTFNELYEQGKQIVLASDVPPKNLKGLPDRLISRFSQGLPVSIDPPSHELRVAILRMKAKAQHIDIPMDVLNLIAEKVTENVRVLEGALTRISAMASLSNQTITKSLAEQTLKDFTNSTVEITPTNIISFVAQYYKLTFEDIVGSSRTKNVAAARQMAMYLSRELTSMSLVDIGATFGGRDHSTVMHACRKISSEMQEQQETYTAVTKLTNQLKQNRTFAE
;
A
#
# COMPACT_ATOMS: atom_id res chain seq x y z
N MET A 1 18.62 17.32 23.42
CA MET A 1 19.78 17.12 22.53
C MET A 1 19.24 16.86 21.15
N ASP A 2 19.91 17.38 20.13
CA ASP A 2 19.58 17.10 18.73
C ASP A 2 20.01 15.67 18.36
N ALA A 3 19.30 15.02 17.42
CA ALA A 3 19.56 13.64 17.00
C ALA A 3 20.98 13.49 16.44
N ALA A 4 21.42 14.45 15.63
CA ALA A 4 22.77 14.48 15.07
C ALA A 4 23.85 14.64 16.16
N GLU A 5 23.57 15.42 17.20
CA GLU A 5 24.49 15.62 18.33
C GLU A 5 24.65 14.35 19.17
N VAL A 6 23.54 13.67 19.50
CA VAL A 6 23.56 12.38 20.22
C VAL A 6 24.32 11.34 19.42
N TRP A 7 24.09 11.27 18.09
CA TRP A 7 24.81 10.34 17.23
C TRP A 7 26.31 10.64 17.17
N ASN A 8 26.71 11.89 16.98
CA ASN A 8 28.13 12.24 16.92
C ASN A 8 28.88 11.88 18.20
N GLN A 9 28.30 12.11 19.37
CA GLN A 9 28.88 11.72 20.65
C GLN A 9 28.91 10.18 20.81
N SER A 10 27.83 9.51 20.39
CA SER A 10 27.73 8.05 20.46
C SER A 10 28.69 7.35 19.49
N TYR A 11 28.92 7.94 18.32
CA TYR A 11 29.81 7.41 17.28
C TYR A 11 31.27 7.37 17.76
N GLN A 12 31.73 8.41 18.46
CA GLN A 12 33.07 8.42 19.05
C GLN A 12 33.21 7.32 20.11
N LEU A 13 32.24 7.19 21.01
CA LEU A 13 32.24 6.14 22.02
C LEU A 13 32.14 4.73 21.42
N LEU A 14 31.47 4.59 20.28
CA LEU A 14 31.33 3.33 19.56
C LEU A 14 32.66 2.88 18.96
N LEU A 15 33.48 3.81 18.44
CA LEU A 15 34.81 3.50 17.90
C LEU A 15 35.81 3.05 18.98
N ASP A 16 35.61 3.47 20.22
CA ASP A 16 36.45 3.08 21.37
C ASP A 16 36.07 1.70 21.96
N GLN A 17 34.97 1.09 21.51
CA GLN A 17 34.57 -0.26 21.95
C GLN A 17 35.28 -1.35 21.14
N PRO A 18 35.64 -2.50 21.76
CA PRO A 18 36.17 -3.65 21.04
C PRO A 18 35.05 -4.35 20.26
N LEU A 19 34.74 -3.85 19.06
CA LEU A 19 33.72 -4.38 18.16
C LEU A 19 34.30 -5.47 17.25
N GLU A 20 33.68 -6.65 17.19
CA GLU A 20 34.02 -7.72 16.24
C GLU A 20 33.42 -7.45 14.84
N LEU A 21 33.91 -6.41 14.16
CA LEU A 21 33.50 -6.03 12.81
C LEU A 21 34.60 -6.31 11.79
N THR A 22 34.21 -6.73 10.59
CA THR A 22 35.11 -6.79 9.42
C THR A 22 35.39 -5.39 8.87
N LEU A 23 36.45 -5.22 8.06
CA LEU A 23 36.79 -3.94 7.42
C LEU A 23 35.64 -3.35 6.60
N ARG A 24 34.84 -4.19 5.94
CA ARG A 24 33.66 -3.76 5.17
C ARG A 24 32.52 -3.27 6.07
N GLU A 25 32.36 -3.87 7.24
CA GLU A 25 31.33 -3.48 8.22
C GLU A 25 31.76 -2.25 9.02
N MET A 26 33.06 -2.05 9.23
CA MET A 26 33.59 -0.79 9.76
C MET A 26 33.29 0.37 8.81
N ALA A 27 33.45 0.16 7.51
CA ALA A 27 33.16 1.18 6.50
C ALA A 27 31.66 1.57 6.45
N CYS A 28 30.72 0.70 6.85
CA CYS A 28 29.30 1.05 6.84
C CYS A 28 28.88 1.92 8.02
N LEU A 29 29.74 2.10 9.04
CA LEU A 29 29.44 2.97 10.18
C LEU A 29 29.37 4.44 9.79
N SER A 30 30.11 4.87 8.76
CA SER A 30 30.05 6.24 8.24
C SER A 30 28.74 6.57 7.54
N ASP A 31 27.96 5.55 7.15
CA ASP A 31 26.69 5.70 6.43
C ASP A 31 25.49 5.82 7.37
N ILE A 32 25.72 5.76 8.69
CA ILE A 32 24.67 5.85 9.68
C ILE A 32 24.52 7.32 10.10
N HIS A 33 23.29 7.82 10.02
CA HIS A 33 22.94 9.16 10.49
C HIS A 33 21.74 9.09 11.42
N ALA A 34 21.77 9.81 12.54
CA ALA A 34 20.55 10.00 13.31
C ALA A 34 19.73 11.13 12.73
N THR A 35 18.48 10.83 12.37
CA THR A 35 17.58 11.79 11.73
C THR A 35 16.73 12.52 12.76
N ASN A 36 16.14 11.80 13.71
CA ASN A 36 15.23 12.35 14.73
C ASN A 36 15.34 11.61 16.08
N ILE A 37 14.93 12.29 17.16
CA ILE A 37 14.70 11.69 18.48
C ILE A 37 13.23 11.89 18.86
N PHE A 38 12.56 10.81 19.29
CA PHE A 38 11.19 10.80 19.77
C PHE A 38 11.16 10.20 21.18
N GLY A 39 11.05 11.04 22.21
CA GLY A 39 11.10 10.58 23.61
C GLY A 39 12.40 9.82 23.92
N THR A 40 12.29 8.52 24.22
CA THR A 40 13.41 7.62 24.50
C THR A 40 13.91 6.85 23.27
N MET A 41 13.51 7.23 22.06
CA MET A 41 13.83 6.52 20.82
C MET A 41 14.60 7.42 19.85
N ILE A 42 15.71 6.93 19.29
CA ILE A 42 16.46 7.61 18.23
C ILE A 42 16.30 6.88 16.88
N VAL A 43 16.03 7.62 15.81
CA VAL A 43 15.90 7.07 14.46
C VAL A 43 17.24 7.18 13.74
N LEU A 44 17.81 6.04 13.38
CA LEU A 44 19.02 5.92 12.58
C LEU A 44 18.63 5.62 11.13
N THR A 45 19.14 6.41 10.20
CA THR A 45 18.92 6.23 8.77
C THR A 45 20.21 5.69 8.15
N VAL A 46 20.09 4.65 7.33
CA VAL A 46 21.20 3.94 6.69
C VAL A 46 21.01 3.80 5.18
N SER A 47 22.11 3.65 4.45
CA SER A 47 22.14 3.58 2.99
C SER A 47 21.65 2.25 2.40
N SER A 48 21.66 1.16 3.17
CA SER A 48 21.36 -0.19 2.65
C SER A 48 20.85 -1.18 3.71
N GLU A 49 20.17 -2.23 3.24
CA GLU A 49 19.73 -3.37 4.06
C GLU A 49 20.92 -4.12 4.70
N SER A 50 22.08 -4.12 4.04
CA SER A 50 23.31 -4.70 4.59
C SER A 50 23.79 -3.91 5.81
N THR A 51 23.79 -2.58 5.75
CA THR A 51 24.14 -1.71 6.87
C THR A 51 23.14 -1.89 8.02
N ARG A 52 21.84 -1.95 7.71
CA ARG A 52 20.79 -2.23 8.71
C ARG A 52 21.05 -3.52 9.47
N THR A 53 21.36 -4.60 8.75
CA THR A 53 21.65 -5.91 9.36
C THR A 53 22.83 -5.84 10.34
N VAL A 54 23.89 -5.10 10.00
CA VAL A 54 25.05 -4.90 10.89
C VAL A 54 24.63 -4.15 12.15
N VAL A 55 23.88 -3.06 12.00
CA VAL A 55 23.40 -2.24 13.11
C VAL A 55 22.51 -3.05 14.05
N GLU A 56 21.55 -3.80 13.52
CA GLU A 56 20.57 -4.55 14.31
C GLU A 56 21.16 -5.82 14.93
N LYS A 57 22.07 -6.53 14.25
CA LYS A 57 22.60 -7.81 14.75
C LYS A 57 23.89 -7.69 15.54
N LYS A 58 24.79 -6.78 15.15
CA LYS A 58 26.14 -6.68 15.74
C LYS A 58 26.30 -5.50 16.68
N LEU A 59 25.67 -4.37 16.37
CA LEU A 59 25.87 -3.12 17.12
C LEU A 59 24.81 -2.86 18.19
N HIS A 60 23.72 -3.62 18.20
CA HIS A 60 22.56 -3.35 19.06
C HIS A 60 22.87 -3.17 20.53
N LYS A 61 23.67 -4.08 21.11
CA LYS A 61 24.03 -4.02 22.53
C LYS A 61 24.88 -2.79 22.85
N ALA A 62 25.84 -2.47 21.98
CA ALA A 62 26.72 -1.32 22.15
C ALA A 62 25.94 -0.01 22.00
N LEU A 63 25.15 0.14 20.93
CA LEU A 63 24.38 1.34 20.65
C LEU A 63 23.35 1.65 21.73
N THR A 64 22.58 0.65 22.18
CA THR A 64 21.57 0.85 23.23
C THR A 64 22.22 1.32 24.55
N SER A 65 23.39 0.76 24.90
CA SER A 65 24.16 1.17 26.08
C SER A 65 24.73 2.58 25.94
N ILE A 66 25.34 2.89 24.79
CA ILE A 66 25.98 4.17 24.53
C ILE A 66 24.94 5.29 24.45
N PHE A 67 23.83 5.10 23.73
CA PHE A 67 22.77 6.10 23.69
C PHE A 67 22.21 6.39 25.08
N SER A 68 22.04 5.36 25.91
CA SER A 68 21.56 5.56 27.27
C SER A 68 22.56 6.30 28.15
N GLN A 69 23.86 6.07 27.94
CA GLN A 69 24.93 6.79 28.63
C GLN A 69 25.00 8.26 28.19
N VAL A 70 24.90 8.52 26.89
CA VAL A 70 25.00 9.87 26.31
C VAL A 70 23.81 10.75 26.72
N THR A 71 22.60 10.19 26.74
CA THR A 71 21.39 10.96 27.06
C THR A 71 21.04 10.97 28.56
N GLY A 72 21.68 10.11 29.36
CA GLY A 72 21.40 9.97 30.79
C GLY A 72 20.06 9.28 31.12
N GLN A 73 19.40 8.66 30.13
CA GLN A 73 18.14 7.93 30.29
C GLN A 73 18.11 6.70 29.38
N PRO A 74 17.33 5.65 29.66
CA PRO A 74 17.24 4.47 28.79
C PRO A 74 16.78 4.86 27.38
N MET A 75 17.60 4.58 26.36
CA MET A 75 17.30 4.86 24.96
C MET A 75 17.20 3.58 24.13
N THR A 76 16.27 3.55 23.19
CA THR A 76 16.16 2.56 22.12
C THR A 76 16.40 3.22 20.77
N TYR A 77 16.60 2.44 19.70
CA TYR A 77 16.75 2.97 18.36
C TYR A 77 16.01 2.14 17.32
N VAL A 78 15.68 2.77 16.19
CA VAL A 78 15.10 2.12 15.00
C VAL A 78 15.94 2.47 13.79
N VAL A 79 16.09 1.51 12.87
CA VAL A 79 16.85 1.71 11.63
C VAL A 79 15.89 1.85 10.45
N GLN A 80 16.01 2.96 9.72
CA GLN A 80 15.32 3.22 8.46
C GLN A 80 16.32 3.17 7.30
N ILE A 81 15.90 2.67 6.14
CA ILE A 81 16.73 2.67 4.94
C ILE A 81 16.32 3.84 4.05
N ASP A 82 17.29 4.68 3.71
CA ASP A 82 17.15 5.69 2.66
C ASP A 82 18.33 5.57 1.68
N PRO A 83 18.11 5.05 0.46
CA PRO A 83 19.17 4.84 -0.51
C PRO A 83 19.73 6.14 -1.12
N HIS A 84 19.13 7.30 -0.86
CA HIS A 84 19.55 8.60 -1.40
C HIS A 84 20.37 9.46 -0.40
N ILE A 85 20.72 8.93 0.77
CA ILE A 85 21.48 9.66 1.82
C ILE A 85 22.83 10.18 1.28
N LEU A 86 23.49 9.42 0.41
CA LEU A 86 24.81 9.78 -0.13
C LEU A 86 24.72 10.90 -1.18
N GLU A 87 23.55 11.12 -1.79
CA GLU A 87 23.35 12.18 -2.80
C GLU A 87 23.13 13.56 -2.18
N GLN A 88 22.85 13.65 -0.87
CA GLN A 88 22.60 14.91 -0.18
C GLN A 88 23.87 15.55 0.44
N ASN A 89 25.00 14.84 0.48
CA ASN A 89 26.23 15.27 1.16
C ASN A 89 27.37 15.77 0.22
N GLU A 90 27.19 15.80 -1.11
CA GLU A 90 28.19 16.40 -2.02
C GLU A 90 28.00 17.90 -2.29
N ALA A 91 26.96 18.54 -1.72
CA ALA A 91 26.82 19.98 -1.78
C ALA A 91 27.42 20.64 -0.53
N THR A 92 28.62 21.19 -0.70
CA THR A 92 29.32 22.22 0.11
C THR A 92 30.45 21.73 1.03
N PRO A 93 31.72 22.03 0.70
CA PRO A 93 32.73 22.37 1.69
C PRO A 93 32.84 23.90 1.80
N ALA A 94 32.54 24.43 2.99
CA ALA A 94 32.82 25.81 3.37
C ALA A 94 34.15 25.89 4.16
N SER A 95 35.06 26.77 3.74
CA SER A 95 35.91 27.64 4.60
C SER A 95 37.14 28.19 3.86
N PRO A 96 37.83 29.26 4.34
CA PRO A 96 37.37 30.39 5.16
C PRO A 96 37.90 31.76 4.63
N ALA A 97 37.48 32.85 5.26
CA ALA A 97 37.89 34.23 4.96
C ALA A 97 39.33 34.57 5.40
N ALA A 98 40.07 35.36 4.60
CA ALA A 98 40.90 36.51 5.03
C ALA A 98 41.71 37.15 3.88
N HIS A 99 41.52 38.46 3.68
CA HIS A 99 42.44 39.53 3.25
C HIS A 99 43.51 39.30 2.14
N THR A 100 43.42 40.07 1.04
CA THR A 100 44.29 41.22 0.68
C THR A 100 44.09 41.66 -0.79
N SER A 101 44.21 42.96 -1.02
CA SER A 101 43.96 43.75 -2.26
C SER A 101 45.03 43.55 -3.38
N PRO A 102 45.12 44.41 -4.42
CA PRO A 102 44.24 44.60 -5.57
C PRO A 102 45.01 44.51 -6.92
N VAL A 103 44.38 44.19 -8.07
CA VAL A 103 44.95 44.59 -9.38
C VAL A 103 43.88 44.99 -10.39
N ASN A 104 44.15 46.18 -10.90
CA ASN A 104 43.64 47.01 -11.97
C ASN A 104 43.26 46.39 -13.33
N ASN A 105 42.59 47.26 -14.11
CA ASN A 105 42.52 47.37 -15.57
C ASN A 105 41.45 46.52 -16.29
N THR A 106 40.69 47.01 -17.28
CA THR A 106 40.22 48.34 -17.75
C THR A 106 39.41 48.02 -19.02
N VAL A 107 38.37 48.82 -19.33
CA VAL A 107 37.93 49.20 -20.71
C VAL A 107 37.22 48.05 -21.48
N THR A 108 35.99 48.16 -22.01
CA THR A 108 35.31 49.26 -22.71
C THR A 108 33.81 48.93 -22.83
N ALA A 109 32.97 49.96 -22.88
CA ALA A 109 31.59 49.96 -23.40
C ALA A 109 31.54 50.92 -24.61
N PRO A 110 30.40 51.26 -25.25
CA PRO A 110 29.15 50.56 -25.64
C PRO A 110 28.86 50.87 -27.16
N PRO A 111 27.68 51.31 -27.67
CA PRO A 111 26.24 50.96 -27.54
C PRO A 111 25.61 50.56 -28.93
N VAL A 112 24.31 50.24 -29.12
CA VAL A 112 23.23 51.20 -29.53
C VAL A 112 21.90 50.46 -29.90
N THR A 113 20.81 50.88 -29.23
CA THR A 113 19.36 51.09 -29.57
C THR A 113 18.44 50.09 -30.34
N LYS A 114 17.38 49.64 -29.63
CA LYS A 114 15.88 49.80 -29.76
C LYS A 114 15.17 50.05 -31.15
N PRO A 115 13.81 50.10 -31.23
CA PRO A 115 12.79 49.02 -31.25
C PRO A 115 11.76 49.20 -32.43
N VAL A 116 10.75 48.33 -32.64
CA VAL A 116 9.40 48.65 -33.24
C VAL A 116 8.43 47.44 -33.14
N THR A 117 7.17 47.71 -32.79
CA THR A 117 5.94 46.86 -32.69
C THR A 117 5.10 46.84 -34.01
N PRO A 118 3.80 46.46 -34.04
CA PRO A 118 3.15 45.12 -33.97
C PRO A 118 2.22 44.85 -35.20
N SER A 119 1.60 43.65 -35.36
CA SER A 119 0.26 43.50 -36.00
C SER A 119 -0.28 42.06 -36.06
N ALA A 120 -1.60 41.93 -35.80
CA ALA A 120 -2.63 41.23 -36.60
C ALA A 120 -3.46 40.12 -35.91
N ALA A 121 -4.78 40.30 -36.02
CA ALA A 121 -5.92 39.54 -35.45
C ALA A 121 -6.27 38.25 -36.23
N PRO A 122 -7.39 37.55 -35.90
CA PRO A 122 -8.66 37.94 -36.57
C PRO A 122 -9.96 37.83 -35.73
N GLU A 123 -10.98 38.55 -36.22
CA GLU A 123 -12.41 38.48 -35.89
C GLU A 123 -13.11 37.21 -36.44
N ARG A 124 -14.23 36.78 -35.83
CA ARG A 124 -15.55 36.67 -36.52
C ARG A 124 -16.71 36.15 -35.62
N THR A 125 -17.75 37.01 -35.52
CA THR A 125 -19.21 36.78 -35.68
C THR A 125 -19.99 35.71 -34.88
N ALA A 126 -21.05 36.19 -34.20
CA ALA A 126 -22.33 35.49 -33.91
C ALA A 126 -23.43 36.05 -34.88
N PRO A 127 -24.76 35.80 -34.75
CA PRO A 127 -25.57 34.70 -34.16
C PRO A 127 -26.68 34.16 -35.14
N VAL A 128 -27.63 33.33 -34.65
CA VAL A 128 -29.12 33.38 -34.84
C VAL A 128 -29.84 32.03 -35.14
N HIS A 129 -30.87 31.78 -34.30
CA HIS A 129 -32.21 31.17 -34.53
C HIS A 129 -32.68 29.82 -33.94
N HIS A 130 -33.93 29.94 -33.46
CA HIS A 130 -34.87 29.03 -32.80
C HIS A 130 -35.49 28.01 -33.76
N GLU A 131 -35.93 26.87 -33.23
CA GLU A 131 -37.33 26.41 -33.40
C GLU A 131 -37.73 25.34 -32.36
N GLN A 132 -38.93 25.50 -31.81
CA GLN A 132 -39.64 24.55 -30.93
C GLN A 132 -40.49 23.61 -31.79
N VAL A 133 -40.66 22.33 -31.40
CA VAL A 133 -41.94 21.60 -31.56
C VAL A 133 -42.11 20.57 -30.44
N SER A 134 -43.22 20.70 -29.72
CA SER A 134 -43.81 19.77 -28.74
C SER A 134 -44.43 18.52 -29.40
N GLN A 135 -44.58 17.40 -28.68
CA GLN A 135 -45.87 16.67 -28.62
C GLN A 135 -45.91 15.51 -27.61
N HIS A 136 -47.10 15.39 -27.01
CA HIS A 136 -47.61 14.43 -26.03
C HIS A 136 -47.75 12.98 -26.54
N SER A 137 -47.76 12.01 -25.60
CA SER A 137 -48.84 11.00 -25.39
C SER A 137 -48.28 9.80 -24.59
N SER A 138 -48.60 9.62 -23.30
CA SER A 138 -49.79 8.96 -22.72
C SER A 138 -49.79 7.42 -22.80
N VAL A 139 -49.70 6.82 -21.61
CA VAL A 139 -49.88 5.39 -21.26
C VAL A 139 -51.37 5.00 -21.34
N PRO A 140 -51.67 3.71 -21.56
CA PRO A 140 -52.67 3.08 -20.69
C PRO A 140 -52.33 1.63 -20.27
N THR A 141 -52.67 1.32 -19.02
CA THR A 141 -52.79 -0.01 -18.39
C THR A 141 -54.09 -0.71 -18.83
N PRO A 142 -54.19 -2.05 -18.74
CA PRO A 142 -55.27 -2.67 -17.94
C PRO A 142 -54.87 -4.00 -17.23
N VAL A 143 -55.25 -4.24 -15.96
CA VAL A 143 -56.44 -4.92 -15.36
C VAL A 143 -56.21 -6.42 -15.04
N ALA A 144 -56.73 -6.81 -13.86
CA ALA A 144 -56.50 -8.00 -13.04
C ALA A 144 -57.33 -9.25 -13.39
N ASP A 145 -56.98 -10.40 -12.81
CA ASP A 145 -57.91 -11.50 -12.50
C ASP A 145 -57.45 -12.34 -11.28
N GLU A 146 -58.40 -12.87 -10.51
CA GLU A 146 -58.31 -13.46 -9.16
C GLU A 146 -58.31 -15.00 -9.12
N SER A 147 -57.45 -15.59 -8.24
CA SER A 147 -57.68 -16.76 -7.33
C SER A 147 -58.04 -18.16 -7.89
N PRO A 148 -57.93 -19.31 -7.14
CA PRO A 148 -57.73 -19.49 -5.68
C PRO A 148 -56.69 -20.57 -5.21
N VAL A 149 -56.52 -20.61 -3.88
CA VAL A 149 -55.67 -21.48 -3.04
C VAL A 149 -56.28 -22.89 -2.83
N PRO A 150 -55.46 -23.92 -2.50
CA PRO A 150 -55.83 -24.74 -1.34
C PRO A 150 -54.66 -25.01 -0.37
N ALA A 151 -55.01 -25.00 0.91
CA ALA A 151 -54.16 -25.20 2.08
C ALA A 151 -53.77 -26.66 2.30
N ALA A 152 -52.56 -26.92 2.79
CA ALA A 152 -52.20 -28.16 3.49
C ALA A 152 -51.03 -27.98 4.47
N VAL A 153 -51.36 -28.11 5.76
CA VAL A 153 -50.64 -28.81 6.84
C VAL A 153 -49.19 -28.44 7.14
N GLN A 154 -48.99 -27.74 8.26
CA GLN A 154 -47.71 -27.64 8.98
C GLN A 154 -47.45 -28.93 9.79
N PRO A 155 -46.19 -29.39 9.88
CA PRO A 155 -45.72 -30.11 11.05
C PRO A 155 -44.70 -29.25 11.82
N ASP A 156 -45.02 -28.98 13.09
CA ASP A 156 -44.08 -28.54 14.11
C ASP A 156 -42.93 -29.56 14.24
N ILE A 157 -41.71 -29.15 13.88
CA ILE A 157 -40.48 -29.86 14.25
C ILE A 157 -39.45 -28.85 14.75
N VAL A 158 -39.36 -28.78 16.08
CA VAL A 158 -38.17 -28.67 16.92
C VAL A 158 -37.11 -27.64 16.51
N SER A 159 -37.05 -26.58 17.33
CA SER A 159 -35.94 -25.64 17.52
C SER A 159 -34.57 -26.34 17.41
N SER A 160 -33.86 -26.06 16.32
CA SER A 160 -32.43 -26.29 16.21
C SER A 160 -31.75 -24.93 16.11
N ALA A 161 -30.79 -24.72 17.01
CA ALA A 161 -30.10 -23.48 17.26
C ALA A 161 -29.64 -22.80 15.97
N MET A 162 -30.08 -21.56 15.79
CA MET A 162 -29.52 -20.66 14.78
C MET A 162 -28.04 -20.50 15.09
N MET A 163 -27.19 -20.92 14.16
CA MET A 163 -25.83 -20.42 14.06
C MET A 163 -25.92 -18.90 13.97
N ASP A 164 -25.46 -18.21 15.02
CA ASP A 164 -25.20 -16.79 15.00
C ASP A 164 -24.22 -16.50 13.85
N THR A 165 -24.79 -16.10 12.72
CA THR A 165 -24.05 -15.37 11.70
C THR A 165 -23.78 -14.01 12.34
N PRO A 166 -22.53 -13.50 12.43
CA PRO A 166 -22.27 -12.31 13.22
C PRO A 166 -23.02 -11.13 12.61
N ALA A 167 -24.14 -10.77 13.23
CA ALA A 167 -24.92 -9.58 12.97
C ALA A 167 -23.99 -8.37 13.09
N ASN A 168 -24.05 -7.52 12.07
CA ASN A 168 -23.33 -6.26 11.87
C ASN A 168 -22.51 -5.79 13.10
N THR A 169 -21.24 -6.18 13.17
CA THR A 169 -20.34 -5.84 14.30
C THR A 169 -19.92 -4.37 14.32
N ARG A 170 -20.45 -3.57 13.38
CA ARG A 170 -20.14 -2.15 13.21
C ARG A 170 -21.10 -1.30 14.03
N ASP A 171 -20.53 -0.39 14.80
CA ASP A 171 -21.28 0.59 15.56
C ASP A 171 -22.03 1.58 14.64
N ALA A 172 -23.29 1.86 14.91
CA ALA A 172 -24.14 2.67 14.04
C ALA A 172 -23.72 4.14 13.94
N VAL A 173 -22.97 4.67 14.92
CA VAL A 173 -22.56 6.08 14.95
C VAL A 173 -21.13 6.24 14.48
N THR A 174 -20.22 5.45 15.06
CA THR A 174 -18.77 5.57 14.80
C THR A 174 -18.33 4.75 13.58
N HIS A 175 -19.13 3.78 13.15
CA HIS A 175 -18.85 2.80 12.08
C HIS A 175 -17.65 1.88 12.36
N LEU A 176 -17.17 1.88 13.62
CA LEU A 176 -16.11 1.00 14.11
C LEU A 176 -16.62 -0.43 14.24
N ASN A 177 -15.82 -1.40 13.80
CA ASN A 177 -15.98 -2.79 14.16
C ASN A 177 -15.52 -3.01 15.61
N LYS A 178 -16.46 -3.28 16.53
CA LYS A 178 -16.18 -3.44 17.97
C LYS A 178 -15.27 -4.62 18.29
N ASN A 179 -15.19 -5.59 17.39
CA ASN A 179 -14.36 -6.78 17.56
C ASN A 179 -12.91 -6.57 17.12
N ALA A 180 -12.56 -5.46 16.48
CA ALA A 180 -11.19 -5.17 16.08
C ALA A 180 -10.49 -4.32 17.15
N ILE A 181 -9.76 -4.98 18.06
CA ILE A 181 -9.08 -4.37 19.23
C ILE A 181 -7.60 -4.75 19.25
N PHE A 182 -6.78 -4.09 20.07
CA PHE A 182 -5.33 -4.39 20.11
C PHE A 182 -5.02 -5.79 20.66
N ASP A 183 -5.87 -6.30 21.56
CA ASP A 183 -5.69 -7.59 22.23
C ASP A 183 -5.77 -8.79 21.27
N ASN A 184 -6.58 -8.66 20.22
CA ASN A 184 -6.71 -9.68 19.17
C ASN A 184 -5.95 -9.32 17.89
N PHE A 185 -4.96 -8.42 17.99
CA PHE A 185 -3.96 -8.17 16.95
C PHE A 185 -2.64 -8.81 17.39
N VAL A 186 -2.23 -9.89 16.73
CA VAL A 186 -1.00 -10.62 17.06
C VAL A 186 0.23 -9.82 16.59
N PRO A 187 1.09 -9.36 17.51
CA PRO A 187 2.31 -8.66 17.15
C PRO A 187 3.39 -9.64 16.68
N GLY A 188 4.21 -9.20 15.73
CA GLY A 188 5.47 -9.82 15.36
C GLY A 188 6.35 -8.84 14.59
N GLU A 189 7.54 -9.27 14.18
CA GLU A 189 8.55 -8.40 13.54
C GLU A 189 7.98 -7.53 12.40
N SER A 190 7.09 -8.10 11.59
CA SER A 190 6.52 -7.44 10.41
C SER A 190 5.45 -6.36 10.71
N ASN A 191 4.96 -6.27 11.95
CA ASN A 191 3.83 -5.38 12.30
C ASN A 191 3.91 -4.75 13.70
N GLN A 192 4.92 -5.09 14.51
CA GLN A 192 5.03 -4.64 15.89
C GLN A 192 5.19 -3.11 15.99
N PHE A 193 5.95 -2.52 15.07
CA PHE A 193 6.12 -1.08 15.01
C PHE A 193 4.78 -0.38 14.70
N ALA A 194 4.06 -0.84 13.68
CA ALA A 194 2.72 -0.34 13.35
C ALA A 194 1.74 -0.45 14.53
N LYS A 195 1.73 -1.59 15.23
CA LYS A 195 0.89 -1.80 16.42
C LYS A 195 1.22 -0.80 17.52
N SER A 196 2.52 -0.59 17.79
CA SER A 196 2.98 0.27 18.89
C SER A 196 2.63 1.74 18.65
N ILE A 197 2.85 2.21 17.42
CA ILE A 197 2.47 3.57 17.01
C ILE A 197 0.95 3.74 17.03
N ALA A 198 0.20 2.77 16.50
CA ALA A 198 -1.26 2.79 16.57
C ALA A 198 -1.77 2.87 18.02
N PHE A 199 -1.16 2.12 18.94
CA PHE A 199 -1.52 2.16 20.37
C PHE A 199 -1.24 3.55 20.97
N ALA A 200 -0.06 4.11 20.75
CA ALA A 200 0.31 5.44 21.24
C ALA A 200 -0.62 6.55 20.67
N THR A 201 -0.99 6.45 19.39
CA THR A 201 -1.96 7.35 18.74
C THR A 201 -3.34 7.28 19.39
N ALA A 202 -3.76 6.09 19.85
CA ALA A 202 -5.03 5.92 20.55
C ALA A 202 -5.01 6.50 21.97
N GLU A 203 -3.87 6.44 22.66
CA GLU A 203 -3.71 6.99 24.01
C GLU A 203 -3.67 8.52 24.02
N ARG A 204 -3.03 9.14 23.02
CA ARG A 204 -2.88 10.60 22.93
C ARG A 204 -3.23 11.13 21.54
N PRO A 205 -4.52 11.09 21.14
CA PRO A 205 -4.94 11.54 19.81
C PRO A 205 -4.62 13.02 19.58
N GLY A 206 -4.08 13.35 18.39
CA GLY A 206 -3.82 14.71 17.94
C GLY A 206 -2.45 15.27 18.33
N MET A 207 -1.61 14.50 19.04
CA MET A 207 -0.34 14.97 19.62
C MET A 207 0.88 14.64 18.75
N GLU A 208 1.41 13.40 18.84
CA GLU A 208 2.76 13.09 18.34
C GLU A 208 2.79 12.45 16.94
N TYR A 209 1.66 11.93 16.42
CA TYR A 209 1.60 11.23 15.13
C TYR A 209 0.37 11.65 14.30
N ASN A 210 0.38 12.87 13.77
CA ASN A 210 -0.74 13.41 13.00
C ASN A 210 -0.28 13.97 11.63
N PRO A 211 -0.80 13.47 10.50
CA PRO A 211 -1.57 12.23 10.39
C PRO A 211 -0.70 11.00 10.68
N LEU A 212 -1.30 9.93 11.21
CA LEU A 212 -0.71 8.59 11.17
C LEU A 212 -1.10 7.94 9.83
N PHE A 213 -0.13 7.47 9.05
CA PHE A 213 -0.37 6.84 7.76
C PHE A 213 0.09 5.38 7.77
N ILE A 214 -0.84 4.43 7.80
CA ILE A 214 -0.55 2.99 7.84
C ILE A 214 -0.63 2.42 6.42
N TYR A 215 0.40 1.74 5.94
CA TYR A 215 0.37 1.13 4.61
C TYR A 215 0.90 -0.29 4.57
N GLY A 216 0.52 -1.04 3.54
CA GLY A 216 0.92 -2.43 3.35
C GLY A 216 -0.08 -3.16 2.46
N GLY A 217 0.27 -4.33 1.93
CA GLY A 217 -0.60 -5.09 1.05
C GLY A 217 -1.99 -5.42 1.62
N SER A 218 -2.87 -5.93 0.74
CA SER A 218 -4.22 -6.35 1.13
C SER A 218 -4.17 -7.45 2.20
N GLY A 219 -5.04 -7.35 3.20
CA GLY A 219 -5.17 -8.38 4.23
C GLY A 219 -4.02 -8.47 5.24
N LEU A 220 -3.23 -7.41 5.43
CA LEU A 220 -2.16 -7.37 6.45
C LEU A 220 -2.59 -6.78 7.81
N GLY A 221 -3.85 -6.36 7.95
CA GLY A 221 -4.39 -5.88 9.23
C GLY A 221 -4.51 -4.36 9.39
N LYS A 222 -4.36 -3.58 8.30
CA LYS A 222 -4.56 -2.12 8.30
C LYS A 222 -5.93 -1.71 8.87
N THR A 223 -7.01 -2.25 8.31
CA THR A 223 -8.38 -2.04 8.78
C THR A 223 -8.54 -2.41 10.26
N HIS A 224 -7.89 -3.49 10.71
CA HIS A 224 -7.92 -3.90 12.11
C HIS A 224 -7.28 -2.85 13.01
N LEU A 225 -6.09 -2.36 12.66
CA LEU A 225 -5.41 -1.32 13.44
C LEU A 225 -6.21 -0.01 13.46
N LEU A 226 -6.80 0.41 12.34
CA LEU A 226 -7.68 1.59 12.32
C LEU A 226 -8.81 1.46 13.35
N ASN A 227 -9.53 0.34 13.31
CA ASN A 227 -10.62 0.11 14.22
C ASN A 227 -10.14 -0.02 15.68
N ALA A 228 -8.98 -0.67 15.91
CA ALA A 228 -8.39 -0.79 17.23
C ALA A 228 -8.01 0.56 17.84
N ILE A 229 -7.49 1.50 17.03
CA ILE A 229 -7.22 2.88 17.47
C ILE A 229 -8.50 3.54 17.97
N GLY A 230 -9.57 3.49 17.18
CA GLY A 230 -10.85 4.10 17.54
C GLY A 230 -11.47 3.48 18.79
N ASN A 231 -11.49 2.15 18.87
CA ASN A 231 -12.03 1.41 20.01
C ASN A 231 -11.23 1.70 21.30
N GLN A 232 -9.91 1.73 21.21
CA GLN A 232 -9.04 2.02 22.35
C GLN A 232 -9.18 3.48 22.82
N ALA A 233 -9.27 4.43 21.90
CA ALA A 233 -9.47 5.83 22.24
C ALA A 233 -10.81 6.04 22.97
N LEU A 234 -11.89 5.40 22.51
CA LEU A 234 -13.21 5.43 23.18
C LEU A 234 -13.20 4.72 24.54
N LEU A 235 -12.39 3.68 24.71
CA LEU A 235 -12.21 3.01 26.00
C LEU A 235 -11.54 3.95 27.02
N ILE A 236 -10.53 4.71 26.59
CA ILE A 236 -9.79 5.66 27.44
C ILE A 236 -10.64 6.91 27.73
N ASN A 237 -11.30 7.45 26.71
CA ASN A 237 -12.18 8.62 26.84
C ASN A 237 -13.48 8.42 26.05
N PRO A 238 -14.56 7.98 26.72
CA PRO A 238 -15.86 7.75 26.08
C PRO A 238 -16.52 8.99 25.47
N ASN A 239 -16.05 10.20 25.78
CA ASN A 239 -16.60 11.45 25.24
C ASN A 239 -16.01 11.84 23.88
N LEU A 240 -14.97 11.15 23.41
CA LEU A 240 -14.37 11.43 22.10
C LEU A 240 -15.35 11.13 20.98
N LYS A 241 -15.36 12.00 19.96
CA LYS A 241 -16.10 11.75 18.73
C LYS A 241 -15.18 11.07 17.74
N VAL A 242 -15.42 9.78 17.50
CA VAL A 242 -14.64 8.97 16.55
C VAL A 242 -15.49 8.64 15.33
N ARG A 243 -14.91 8.78 14.13
CA ARG A 243 -15.52 8.33 12.88
C ARG A 243 -14.54 7.46 12.10
N TYR A 244 -14.97 6.24 11.81
CA TYR A 244 -14.38 5.40 10.78
C TYR A 244 -15.13 5.55 9.47
N THR A 245 -14.40 5.58 8.35
CA THR A 245 -14.96 5.54 7.00
C THR A 245 -13.96 4.88 6.04
N ASN A 246 -14.43 4.41 4.89
CA ASN A 246 -13.56 4.11 3.76
C ASN A 246 -13.81 5.14 2.63
N SER A 247 -12.90 5.18 1.65
CA SER A 247 -12.98 6.10 0.52
C SER A 247 -14.29 6.04 -0.27
N GLU A 248 -14.89 4.86 -0.42
CA GLU A 248 -16.14 4.66 -1.15
C GLU A 248 -17.32 5.23 -0.36
N GLU A 249 -17.40 4.92 0.94
CA GLU A 249 -18.40 5.42 1.87
C GLU A 249 -18.36 6.95 1.96
N PHE A 250 -17.17 7.52 2.16
CA PHE A 250 -16.97 8.97 2.13
C PHE A 250 -17.46 9.59 0.80
N THR A 251 -17.13 8.96 -0.34
CA THR A 251 -17.60 9.44 -1.64
C THR A 251 -19.12 9.41 -1.74
N ASN A 252 -19.73 8.28 -1.38
CA ASN A 252 -21.17 8.09 -1.52
C ASN A 252 -21.94 9.09 -0.64
N GLU A 253 -21.48 9.30 0.60
CA GLU A 253 -22.07 10.30 1.49
C GLU A 253 -21.88 11.74 0.98
N LEU A 254 -20.75 12.04 0.35
CA LEU A 254 -20.53 13.33 -0.30
C LEU A 254 -21.47 13.52 -1.50
N VAL A 255 -21.64 12.50 -2.36
CA VAL A 255 -22.55 12.54 -3.51
C VAL A 255 -23.99 12.77 -3.06
N ILE A 256 -24.42 12.10 -1.97
CA ILE A 256 -25.72 12.35 -1.36
C ILE A 256 -25.82 13.82 -0.92
N ALA A 257 -24.82 14.32 -0.18
CA ALA A 257 -24.82 15.70 0.32
C ALA A 257 -24.77 16.78 -0.78
N LEU A 258 -24.22 16.45 -1.94
CA LEU A 258 -24.16 17.32 -3.12
C LEU A 258 -25.40 17.22 -4.02
N GLY A 259 -26.35 16.34 -3.71
CA GLY A 259 -27.48 15.95 -4.56
C GLY A 259 -28.30 17.10 -5.16
N ASN A 260 -29.20 16.71 -6.07
CA ASN A 260 -29.93 17.65 -6.94
C ASN A 260 -30.99 18.48 -6.22
N ASN A 261 -31.36 18.13 -4.99
CA ASN A 261 -32.37 18.84 -4.22
C ASN A 261 -31.78 20.13 -3.62
N ALA A 262 -31.87 21.23 -4.37
CA ALA A 262 -31.32 22.52 -3.97
C ALA A 262 -31.82 23.04 -2.60
N SER A 263 -33.04 22.66 -2.21
CA SER A 263 -33.64 22.96 -0.89
C SER A 263 -32.97 22.21 0.26
N SER A 264 -32.54 20.96 0.06
CA SER A 264 -31.96 20.11 1.09
C SER A 264 -30.43 20.10 1.10
N ARG A 265 -29.78 20.44 -0.03
CA ARG A 265 -28.31 20.42 -0.18
C ARG A 265 -27.57 21.14 0.95
N ARG A 266 -28.07 22.32 1.36
CA ARG A 266 -27.41 23.11 2.41
C ARG A 266 -27.45 22.39 3.76
N ALA A 267 -28.58 21.75 4.09
CA ALA A 267 -28.74 20.97 5.32
C ALA A 267 -27.92 19.67 5.27
N GLU A 268 -27.92 18.96 4.13
CA GLU A 268 -27.17 17.73 3.95
C GLU A 268 -25.65 17.96 4.00
N MET A 269 -25.18 19.09 3.44
CA MET A 269 -23.76 19.48 3.53
C MET A 269 -23.34 19.85 4.96
N VAL A 270 -24.23 20.51 5.73
CA VAL A 270 -23.98 20.76 7.16
C VAL A 270 -23.86 19.44 7.91
N GLU A 271 -24.73 18.47 7.62
CA GLU A 271 -24.69 17.17 8.25
C GLU A 271 -23.46 16.33 7.84
N PHE A 272 -23.03 16.43 6.59
CA PHE A 272 -21.76 15.86 6.12
C PHE A 272 -20.58 16.45 6.89
N ASN A 273 -20.49 17.77 6.98
CA ASN A 273 -19.44 18.44 7.73
C ASN A 273 -19.47 18.07 9.22
N ARG A 274 -20.66 17.98 9.84
CA ARG A 274 -20.79 17.52 11.23
C ARG A 274 -20.23 16.12 11.42
N ARG A 275 -20.49 15.20 10.48
CA ARG A 275 -20.05 13.80 10.54
C ARG A 275 -18.55 13.61 10.34
N TYR A 276 -17.91 14.41 9.48
CA TYR A 276 -16.50 14.22 9.11
C TYR A 276 -15.54 15.27 9.68
N ARG A 277 -16.03 16.47 10.01
CA ARG A 277 -15.22 17.58 10.53
C ARG A 277 -15.51 17.90 12.00
N GLY A 278 -16.64 17.43 12.52
CA GLY A 278 -17.03 17.58 13.92
C GLY A 278 -16.48 16.49 14.85
N VAL A 279 -15.40 15.81 14.46
CA VAL A 279 -14.83 14.63 15.15
C VAL A 279 -13.51 14.97 15.82
N ASP A 280 -13.16 14.21 16.86
CA ASP A 280 -11.85 14.26 17.50
C ASP A 280 -10.85 13.33 16.85
N ILE A 281 -11.34 12.23 16.25
CA ILE A 281 -10.55 11.24 15.52
C ILE A 281 -11.27 10.86 14.22
N LEU A 282 -10.59 11.06 13.08
CA LEU A 282 -11.02 10.57 11.78
C LEU A 282 -10.11 9.42 11.32
N LEU A 283 -10.71 8.26 11.06
CA LEU A 283 -10.04 7.05 10.59
C LEU A 283 -10.52 6.77 9.15
N VAL A 284 -9.61 6.76 8.19
CA VAL A 284 -9.95 6.62 6.77
C VAL A 284 -9.21 5.42 6.19
N ASP A 285 -9.98 4.41 5.77
CA ASP A 285 -9.44 3.20 5.14
C ASP A 285 -9.43 3.31 3.61
N ASP A 286 -8.52 2.56 3.00
CA ASP A 286 -8.33 2.45 1.54
C ASP A 286 -8.29 3.79 0.79
N VAL A 287 -7.45 4.75 1.23
CA VAL A 287 -7.35 6.11 0.67
C VAL A 287 -7.01 6.13 -0.83
N GLN A 288 -6.43 5.06 -1.36
CA GLN A 288 -6.12 4.90 -2.79
C GLN A 288 -7.35 5.02 -3.70
N PHE A 289 -8.56 4.73 -3.20
CA PHE A 289 -9.79 4.81 -4.01
C PHE A 289 -10.41 6.22 -4.10
N ILE A 290 -9.83 7.22 -3.42
CA ILE A 290 -10.25 8.63 -3.60
C ILE A 290 -9.76 9.18 -4.95
N ALA A 291 -8.67 8.64 -5.49
CA ALA A 291 -8.06 9.08 -6.73
C ALA A 291 -9.03 9.04 -7.93
N GLY A 292 -8.90 10.00 -8.84
CA GLY A 292 -9.73 10.09 -10.05
C GLY A 292 -11.15 10.63 -9.84
N ARG A 293 -11.49 11.12 -8.64
CA ARG A 293 -12.78 11.74 -8.32
C ARG A 293 -12.55 13.18 -7.81
N ASP A 294 -12.34 14.14 -8.71
CA ASP A 294 -11.90 15.51 -8.37
C ASP A 294 -12.70 16.16 -7.23
N THR A 295 -14.03 16.11 -7.29
CA THR A 295 -14.90 16.65 -6.22
C THR A 295 -14.69 15.96 -4.88
N THR A 296 -14.45 14.65 -4.88
CA THR A 296 -14.18 13.86 -3.66
C THR A 296 -12.79 14.19 -3.12
N VAL A 297 -11.79 14.27 -4.00
CA VAL A 297 -10.41 14.66 -3.65
C VAL A 297 -10.40 16.04 -3.00
N GLU A 298 -11.11 17.02 -3.55
CA GLU A 298 -11.22 18.37 -2.99
C GLU A 298 -11.95 18.38 -1.64
N ALA A 299 -13.09 17.70 -1.53
CA ALA A 299 -13.83 17.61 -0.29
C ALA A 299 -13.01 16.91 0.83
N PHE A 300 -12.27 15.87 0.47
CA PHE A 300 -11.36 15.17 1.37
C PHE A 300 -10.21 16.07 1.81
N PHE A 301 -9.56 16.79 0.88
CA PHE A 301 -8.50 17.75 1.19
C PHE A 301 -8.97 18.85 2.17
N ASN A 302 -10.17 19.40 1.94
CA ASN A 302 -10.75 20.42 2.82
C ASN A 302 -11.05 19.84 4.22
N THR A 303 -11.60 18.63 4.28
CA THR A 303 -11.89 17.92 5.53
C THR A 303 -10.60 17.63 6.31
N PHE A 304 -9.57 17.14 5.62
CA PHE A 304 -8.25 16.88 6.18
C PHE A 304 -7.66 18.15 6.80
N ASN A 305 -7.64 19.26 6.06
CA ASN A 305 -7.03 20.50 6.53
C ASN A 305 -7.72 21.05 7.76
N GLU A 306 -9.06 21.08 7.75
CA GLU A 306 -9.83 21.62 8.86
C GLU A 306 -9.60 20.83 10.15
N LEU A 307 -9.58 19.49 10.07
CA LEU A 307 -9.26 18.64 11.21
C LEU A 307 -7.80 18.81 11.66
N TYR A 308 -6.87 18.87 10.72
CA TYR A 308 -5.44 19.01 11.00
C TYR A 308 -5.13 20.33 11.71
N GLU A 309 -5.68 21.45 11.21
CA GLU A 309 -5.53 22.78 11.81
C GLU A 309 -6.14 22.88 13.22
N GLN A 310 -7.19 22.11 13.48
CA GLN A 310 -7.83 22.01 14.81
C GLN A 310 -7.12 21.04 15.76
N GLY A 311 -6.01 20.41 15.34
CA GLY A 311 -5.30 19.41 16.14
C GLY A 311 -6.08 18.12 16.35
N LYS A 312 -7.07 17.82 15.49
CA LYS A 312 -7.82 16.56 15.54
C LYS A 312 -6.99 15.43 14.95
N GLN A 313 -7.12 14.22 15.49
CA GLN A 313 -6.35 13.08 15.02
C GLN A 313 -6.86 12.60 13.67
N ILE A 314 -5.96 12.41 12.72
CA ILE A 314 -6.24 11.79 11.43
C ILE A 314 -5.39 10.51 11.33
N VAL A 315 -6.03 9.40 10.99
CA VAL A 315 -5.35 8.13 10.68
C VAL A 315 -5.81 7.66 9.31
N LEU A 316 -4.86 7.36 8.45
CA LEU A 316 -5.10 6.94 7.07
C LEU A 316 -4.55 5.53 6.86
N ALA A 317 -5.26 4.70 6.10
CA ALA A 317 -4.77 3.42 5.62
C ALA A 317 -4.75 3.36 4.09
N SER A 318 -3.72 2.68 3.56
CA SER A 318 -3.49 2.51 2.12
C SER A 318 -2.84 1.17 1.80
N ASP A 319 -3.06 0.66 0.58
CA ASP A 319 -2.31 -0.49 0.08
C ASP A 319 -0.84 -0.15 -0.27
N VAL A 320 -0.55 1.14 -0.52
CA VAL A 320 0.75 1.63 -0.98
C VAL A 320 1.21 2.85 -0.16
N PRO A 321 2.52 3.11 -0.05
CA PRO A 321 3.01 4.32 0.63
C PRO A 321 2.54 5.60 -0.06
N PRO A 322 2.57 6.77 0.64
CA PRO A 322 2.05 8.03 0.10
C PRO A 322 2.60 8.39 -1.28
N LYS A 323 3.91 8.25 -1.49
CA LYS A 323 4.60 8.57 -2.76
C LYS A 323 4.11 7.73 -3.94
N ASN A 324 3.47 6.59 -3.69
CA ASN A 324 3.01 5.65 -4.71
C ASN A 324 1.49 5.77 -4.99
N LEU A 325 0.79 6.70 -4.33
CA LEU A 325 -0.63 6.97 -4.57
C LEU A 325 -0.83 7.71 -5.89
N LYS A 326 -1.15 6.96 -6.94
CA LYS A 326 -1.43 7.51 -8.27
C LYS A 326 -2.77 8.25 -8.29
N GLY A 327 -2.84 9.37 -9.01
CA GLY A 327 -4.08 10.11 -9.23
C GLY A 327 -4.54 10.95 -8.05
N LEU A 328 -3.71 11.13 -7.02
CA LEU A 328 -3.88 12.15 -5.99
C LEU A 328 -2.98 13.36 -6.27
N PRO A 329 -3.45 14.60 -6.02
CA PRO A 329 -2.62 15.79 -6.11
C PRO A 329 -1.42 15.76 -5.16
N ASP A 330 -0.27 16.30 -5.60
CA ASP A 330 0.97 16.36 -4.82
C ASP A 330 0.78 17.00 -3.43
N ARG A 331 -0.13 17.98 -3.32
CA ARG A 331 -0.47 18.61 -2.03
C ARG A 331 -1.02 17.61 -1.01
N LEU A 332 -1.79 16.60 -1.42
CA LEU A 332 -2.27 15.56 -0.50
C LEU A 332 -1.16 14.58 -0.15
N ILE A 333 -0.36 14.16 -1.14
CA ILE A 333 0.79 13.28 -0.94
C ILE A 333 1.77 13.89 0.08
N SER A 334 2.06 15.19 -0.05
CA SER A 334 2.89 15.95 0.88
C SER A 334 2.31 15.92 2.31
N ARG A 335 1.00 16.16 2.45
CA ARG A 335 0.32 16.10 3.77
C ARG A 335 0.29 14.72 4.40
N PHE A 336 0.18 13.67 3.59
CA PHE A 336 0.28 12.30 4.10
C PHE A 336 1.71 11.97 4.55
N SER A 337 2.70 12.54 3.87
CA SER A 337 4.13 12.31 4.16
C SER A 337 4.66 13.16 5.32
N GLN A 338 4.02 14.28 5.66
CA GLN A 338 4.46 15.17 6.76
C GLN A 338 4.23 14.56 8.16
N GLY A 339 3.33 13.58 8.27
CA GLY A 339 3.05 12.85 9.50
C GLY A 339 4.00 11.67 9.68
N LEU A 340 3.47 10.53 10.14
CA LEU A 340 4.25 9.31 10.31
C LEU A 340 3.73 8.18 9.39
N PRO A 341 4.41 7.90 8.27
CA PRO A 341 4.15 6.71 7.47
C PRO A 341 4.74 5.46 8.13
N VAL A 342 3.94 4.42 8.29
CA VAL A 342 4.32 3.14 8.89
C VAL A 342 3.89 1.97 8.03
N SER A 343 4.82 1.07 7.71
CA SER A 343 4.53 -0.16 6.96
C SER A 343 4.00 -1.28 7.85
N ILE A 344 3.20 -2.14 7.25
CA ILE A 344 2.92 -3.49 7.71
C ILE A 344 3.36 -4.44 6.62
N ASP A 345 4.24 -5.38 6.98
CA ASP A 345 4.80 -6.35 6.06
C ASP A 345 4.13 -7.72 6.21
N PRO A 346 4.20 -8.59 5.18
CA PRO A 346 3.68 -9.95 5.26
C PRO A 346 4.22 -10.72 6.47
N PRO A 347 3.37 -11.47 7.19
CA PRO A 347 3.76 -12.15 8.43
C PRO A 347 4.76 -13.29 8.17
N SER A 348 5.73 -13.46 9.07
CA SER A 348 6.61 -14.63 9.09
C SER A 348 5.83 -15.93 9.33
N HIS A 349 6.45 -17.09 9.10
CA HIS A 349 5.80 -18.38 9.34
C HIS A 349 5.31 -18.50 10.80
N GLU A 350 6.15 -18.12 11.76
CA GLU A 350 5.84 -18.14 13.19
C GLU A 350 4.65 -17.24 13.51
N LEU A 351 4.61 -16.05 12.92
CA LEU A 351 3.50 -15.11 13.11
C LEU A 351 2.21 -15.65 12.47
N ARG A 352 2.27 -16.28 11.29
CA ARG A 352 1.11 -16.93 10.65
C ARG A 352 0.52 -18.02 11.55
N VAL A 353 1.37 -18.88 12.12
CA VAL A 353 0.94 -19.91 13.07
C VAL A 353 0.30 -19.30 14.32
N ALA A 354 0.89 -18.23 14.87
CA ALA A 354 0.33 -17.53 16.03
C ALA A 354 -1.04 -16.90 15.73
N ILE A 355 -1.20 -16.28 14.55
CA ILE A 355 -2.49 -15.74 14.08
C ILE A 355 -3.52 -16.85 13.95
N LEU A 356 -3.20 -17.95 13.27
CA LEU A 356 -4.11 -19.09 13.11
C LEU A 356 -4.53 -19.68 14.46
N ARG A 357 -3.59 -19.83 15.40
CA ARG A 357 -3.88 -20.31 16.75
C ARG A 357 -4.83 -19.39 17.50
N MET A 358 -4.60 -18.08 17.45
CA MET A 358 -5.49 -17.10 18.07
C MET A 358 -6.90 -17.16 17.46
N LYS A 359 -7.00 -17.25 16.12
CA LYS A 359 -8.28 -17.34 15.41
C LYS A 359 -9.04 -18.63 15.72
N ALA A 360 -8.36 -19.78 15.73
CA ALA A 360 -8.94 -21.06 16.11
C ALA A 360 -9.48 -21.04 17.55
N LYS A 361 -8.70 -20.47 18.49
CA LYS A 361 -9.12 -20.30 19.89
C LYS A 361 -10.36 -19.41 20.01
N ALA A 362 -10.40 -18.29 19.29
CA ALA A 362 -11.54 -17.36 19.29
C ALA A 362 -12.82 -17.99 18.72
N GLN A 363 -12.67 -18.94 17.80
CA GLN A 363 -13.79 -19.67 17.18
C GLN A 363 -14.11 -21.00 17.89
N HIS A 364 -13.44 -21.30 19.02
CA HIS A 364 -13.58 -22.57 19.75
C HIS A 364 -13.32 -23.83 18.89
N ILE A 365 -12.41 -23.72 17.92
CA ILE A 365 -12.06 -24.82 17.04
C ILE A 365 -10.83 -25.53 17.57
N ASP A 366 -10.95 -26.83 17.85
CA ASP A 366 -9.82 -27.66 18.22
C ASP A 366 -9.07 -28.09 16.96
N ILE A 367 -7.86 -27.53 16.77
CA ILE A 367 -7.02 -27.78 15.59
C ILE A 367 -5.64 -28.25 16.03
N PRO A 368 -5.20 -29.42 15.55
CA PRO A 368 -3.85 -29.91 15.76
C PRO A 368 -2.75 -28.96 15.27
N MET A 369 -1.63 -28.92 15.98
CA MET A 369 -0.52 -28.00 15.67
C MET A 369 0.12 -28.25 14.29
N ASP A 370 0.19 -29.51 13.86
CA ASP A 370 0.68 -29.90 12.53
C ASP A 370 -0.21 -29.37 11.41
N VAL A 371 -1.52 -29.26 11.63
CA VAL A 371 -2.46 -28.62 10.69
C VAL A 371 -2.22 -27.10 10.63
N LEU A 372 -2.03 -26.43 11.77
CA LEU A 372 -1.71 -25.00 11.80
C LEU A 372 -0.40 -24.69 11.05
N ASN A 373 0.63 -25.51 11.28
CA ASN A 373 1.91 -25.40 10.57
C ASN A 373 1.74 -25.63 9.08
N LEU A 374 0.95 -26.64 8.67
CA LEU A 374 0.67 -26.91 7.27
C LEU A 374 -0.01 -25.72 6.58
N ILE A 375 -1.04 -25.13 7.20
CA ILE A 375 -1.71 -23.94 6.67
C ILE A 375 -0.71 -22.79 6.53
N ALA A 376 0.09 -22.53 7.57
CA ALA A 376 1.08 -21.46 7.57
C ALA A 376 2.22 -21.69 6.57
N GLU A 377 2.54 -22.94 6.22
CA GLU A 377 3.51 -23.28 5.17
C GLU A 377 2.94 -23.05 3.77
N LYS A 378 1.69 -23.47 3.54
CA LYS A 378 1.05 -23.43 2.22
C LYS A 378 0.49 -22.06 1.84
N VAL A 379 0.04 -21.28 2.82
CA VAL A 379 -0.60 -19.98 2.61
C VAL A 379 0.35 -18.89 3.10
N THR A 380 0.90 -18.13 2.16
CA THR A 380 1.96 -17.15 2.43
C THR A 380 1.60 -15.73 2.02
N GLU A 381 0.46 -15.51 1.35
CA GLU A 381 0.16 -14.22 0.72
C GLU A 381 -0.29 -13.16 1.73
N ASN A 382 -1.37 -13.42 2.47
CA ASN A 382 -1.92 -12.47 3.44
C ASN A 382 -2.84 -13.15 4.48
N VAL A 383 -3.18 -12.40 5.53
CA VAL A 383 -3.95 -12.92 6.67
C VAL A 383 -5.38 -13.29 6.29
N ARG A 384 -6.00 -12.62 5.32
CA ARG A 384 -7.35 -12.98 4.86
C ARG A 384 -7.38 -14.37 4.22
N VAL A 385 -6.37 -14.71 3.42
CA VAL A 385 -6.26 -16.06 2.82
C VAL A 385 -5.99 -17.11 3.90
N LEU A 386 -5.17 -16.81 4.91
CA LEU A 386 -4.94 -17.69 6.06
C LEU A 386 -6.23 -17.99 6.83
N GLU A 387 -7.00 -16.95 7.14
CA GLU A 387 -8.30 -17.08 7.82
C GLU A 387 -9.31 -17.87 6.96
N GLY A 388 -9.29 -17.65 5.63
CA GLY A 388 -10.10 -18.42 4.69
C GLY A 388 -9.74 -19.90 4.66
N ALA A 389 -8.45 -20.24 4.69
CA ALA A 389 -7.98 -21.62 4.74
C ALA A 389 -8.41 -22.32 6.04
N LEU A 390 -8.24 -21.65 7.18
CA LEU A 390 -8.69 -22.13 8.49
C LEU A 390 -10.20 -22.40 8.50
N THR A 391 -10.97 -21.45 8.00
CA THR A 391 -12.44 -21.55 7.91
C THR A 391 -12.85 -22.71 7.02
N ARG A 392 -12.20 -22.88 5.85
CA ARG A 392 -12.51 -23.97 4.91
C ARG A 392 -12.26 -25.35 5.49
N ILE A 393 -11.12 -25.55 6.16
CA ILE A 393 -10.79 -26.83 6.82
C ILE A 393 -11.82 -27.14 7.91
N SER A 394 -12.15 -26.13 8.71
CA SER A 394 -13.12 -26.28 9.81
C SER A 394 -14.53 -26.59 9.31
N ALA A 395 -14.94 -25.93 8.22
CA ALA A 395 -16.21 -26.20 7.55
C ALA A 395 -16.26 -27.61 6.97
N MET A 396 -15.19 -28.07 6.28
CA MET A 396 -15.13 -29.41 5.71
C MET A 396 -15.21 -30.51 6.78
N ALA A 397 -14.48 -30.33 7.88
CA ALA A 397 -14.51 -31.23 9.03
C ALA A 397 -15.92 -31.31 9.63
N SER A 398 -16.57 -30.16 9.82
CA SER A 398 -17.94 -30.06 10.35
C SER A 398 -18.96 -30.73 9.42
N LEU A 399 -18.90 -30.47 8.11
CA LEU A 399 -19.81 -31.05 7.11
C LEU A 399 -19.63 -32.56 6.96
N SER A 400 -18.40 -33.06 7.09
CA SER A 400 -18.10 -34.49 7.01
C SER A 400 -18.26 -35.21 8.36
N ASN A 401 -18.58 -34.47 9.43
CA ASN A 401 -18.62 -34.94 10.81
C ASN A 401 -17.34 -35.71 11.22
N GLN A 402 -16.19 -35.17 10.84
CA GLN A 402 -14.86 -35.73 11.11
C GLN A 402 -14.03 -34.77 11.95
N THR A 403 -13.08 -35.29 12.72
CA THR A 403 -12.09 -34.48 13.40
C THR A 403 -11.13 -33.84 12.40
N ILE A 404 -10.62 -32.66 12.72
CA ILE A 404 -9.62 -31.99 11.88
C ILE A 404 -8.31 -32.78 11.95
N THR A 405 -7.86 -33.30 10.80
CA THR A 405 -6.62 -34.06 10.67
C THR A 405 -5.73 -33.46 9.58
N LYS A 406 -4.43 -33.76 9.62
CA LYS A 406 -3.48 -33.34 8.58
C LYS A 406 -3.91 -33.81 7.17
N SER A 407 -4.39 -35.04 7.03
CA SER A 407 -4.85 -35.57 5.74
C SER A 407 -6.04 -34.80 5.17
N LEU A 408 -7.03 -34.46 6.02
CA LEU A 408 -8.16 -33.63 5.62
C LEU A 408 -7.70 -32.23 5.19
N ALA A 409 -6.76 -31.64 5.95
CA ALA A 409 -6.19 -30.34 5.62
C ALA A 409 -5.43 -30.38 4.29
N GLU A 410 -4.58 -31.39 4.05
CA GLU A 410 -3.88 -31.58 2.77
C GLU A 410 -4.84 -31.69 1.59
N GLN A 411 -5.93 -32.45 1.74
CA GLN A 411 -6.96 -32.56 0.70
C GLN A 411 -7.66 -31.22 0.45
N THR A 412 -7.99 -30.48 1.50
CA THR A 412 -8.71 -29.19 1.43
C THR A 412 -7.83 -28.06 0.88
N LEU A 413 -6.52 -28.13 1.12
CA LEU A 413 -5.53 -27.13 0.71
C LEU A 413 -4.95 -27.36 -0.69
N LYS A 414 -5.39 -28.39 -1.43
CA LYS A 414 -4.93 -28.63 -2.82
C LYS A 414 -5.13 -27.44 -3.75
N ASP A 415 -6.16 -26.63 -3.52
CA ASP A 415 -6.42 -25.42 -4.32
C ASP A 415 -5.68 -24.18 -3.78
N PHE A 416 -5.20 -24.24 -2.52
CA PHE A 416 -4.40 -23.18 -1.90
C PHE A 416 -2.92 -23.29 -2.21
N THR A 417 -2.48 -24.43 -2.75
CA THR A 417 -1.20 -24.42 -3.45
C THR A 417 -1.40 -23.53 -4.67
N ASN A 418 -1.00 -22.26 -4.53
CA ASN A 418 -0.33 -21.61 -5.62
C ASN A 418 0.68 -22.64 -6.10
N SER A 419 0.44 -23.16 -7.30
CA SER A 419 1.51 -23.68 -8.10
C SER A 419 2.56 -22.57 -8.11
N THR A 420 3.54 -22.65 -7.21
CA THR A 420 4.86 -22.04 -7.36
C THR A 420 5.51 -22.76 -8.53
N VAL A 421 4.87 -22.68 -9.70
CA VAL A 421 5.54 -22.88 -10.95
C VAL A 421 6.37 -21.62 -11.04
N GLU A 422 7.63 -21.76 -10.62
CA GLU A 422 8.66 -20.78 -10.90
C GLU A 422 8.48 -20.36 -12.35
N ILE A 423 8.20 -19.07 -12.57
CA ILE A 423 8.01 -18.56 -13.93
C ILE A 423 9.40 -18.58 -14.56
N THR A 424 9.69 -19.63 -15.32
CA THR A 424 10.96 -19.76 -16.03
C THR A 424 10.89 -19.03 -17.39
N PRO A 425 12.02 -18.57 -17.95
CA PRO A 425 12.06 -18.01 -19.31
C PRO A 425 11.50 -18.97 -20.36
N THR A 426 11.70 -20.28 -20.18
CA THR A 426 11.18 -21.31 -21.08
C THR A 426 9.66 -21.31 -21.12
N ASN A 427 9.01 -21.16 -19.94
CA ASN A 427 7.56 -21.00 -19.84
C ASN A 427 7.10 -19.70 -20.51
N ILE A 428 7.80 -18.59 -20.27
CA ILE A 428 7.48 -17.28 -20.86
C ILE A 428 7.55 -17.36 -22.39
N ILE A 429 8.62 -17.91 -22.96
CA ILE A 429 8.79 -18.04 -24.41
C ILE A 429 7.66 -18.89 -24.99
N SER A 430 7.29 -20.00 -24.34
CA SER A 430 6.22 -20.89 -24.81
C SER A 430 4.85 -20.19 -24.83
N PHE A 431 4.53 -19.43 -23.78
CA PHE A 431 3.28 -18.66 -23.69
C PHE A 431 3.21 -17.54 -24.72
N VAL A 432 4.32 -16.83 -24.92
CA VAL A 432 4.39 -15.76 -25.92
C VAL A 432 4.32 -16.34 -27.33
N ALA A 433 4.97 -17.48 -27.59
CA ALA A 433 4.88 -18.20 -28.85
C ALA A 433 3.42 -18.57 -29.16
N GLN A 434 2.70 -19.15 -28.20
CA GLN A 434 1.29 -19.49 -28.36
C GLN A 434 0.42 -18.26 -28.65
N TYR A 435 0.64 -17.15 -27.95
CA TYR A 435 -0.10 -15.90 -28.17
C TYR A 435 0.08 -15.32 -29.58
N TYR A 436 1.32 -15.32 -30.08
CA TYR A 436 1.65 -14.80 -31.42
C TYR A 436 1.49 -15.84 -32.54
N LYS A 437 1.01 -17.06 -32.22
CA LYS A 437 0.89 -18.20 -33.13
C LYS A 437 2.23 -18.55 -33.81
N LEU A 438 3.29 -18.54 -33.01
CA LEU A 438 4.65 -18.90 -33.39
C LEU A 438 5.09 -20.14 -32.61
N THR A 439 6.20 -20.75 -33.03
CA THR A 439 6.85 -21.81 -32.26
C THR A 439 7.87 -21.25 -31.27
N PHE A 440 8.27 -22.07 -30.29
CA PHE A 440 9.34 -21.71 -29.35
C PHE A 440 10.64 -21.41 -30.12
N GLU A 441 10.95 -22.23 -31.12
CA GLU A 441 12.11 -22.12 -31.99
C GLU A 441 12.11 -20.83 -32.83
N ASP A 442 10.95 -20.34 -33.25
CA ASP A 442 10.85 -19.06 -33.98
C ASP A 442 11.31 -17.88 -33.11
N ILE A 443 10.89 -17.88 -31.84
CA ILE A 443 11.24 -16.82 -30.89
C ILE A 443 12.73 -16.88 -30.54
N VAL A 444 13.28 -18.07 -30.28
CA VAL A 444 14.70 -18.22 -29.94
C VAL A 444 15.60 -18.05 -31.18
N GLY A 445 15.16 -18.52 -32.34
CA GLY A 445 15.92 -18.56 -33.60
C GLY A 445 16.26 -17.21 -34.19
N SER A 446 17.00 -17.18 -35.30
CA SER A 446 17.59 -15.97 -35.88
C SER A 446 16.64 -15.12 -36.73
N SER A 447 15.41 -15.58 -36.96
CA SER A 447 14.44 -14.91 -37.83
C SER A 447 14.14 -13.47 -37.39
N ARG A 448 14.10 -12.57 -38.37
CA ARG A 448 13.92 -11.11 -38.19
C ARG A 448 12.60 -10.60 -38.75
N THR A 449 11.66 -11.48 -39.08
CA THR A 449 10.33 -11.04 -39.53
C THR A 449 9.66 -10.20 -38.44
N LYS A 450 8.85 -9.22 -38.85
CA LYS A 450 8.25 -8.23 -37.93
C LYS A 450 7.47 -8.89 -36.79
N ASN A 451 6.69 -9.93 -37.09
CA ASN A 451 5.91 -10.66 -36.10
C ASN A 451 6.80 -11.40 -35.08
N VAL A 452 7.84 -12.11 -35.57
CA VAL A 452 8.79 -12.84 -34.71
C VAL A 452 9.61 -11.88 -33.84
N ALA A 453 10.05 -10.75 -34.39
CA ALA A 453 10.78 -9.73 -33.65
C ALA A 453 9.93 -9.12 -32.52
N ALA A 454 8.65 -8.84 -32.77
CA ALA A 454 7.72 -8.32 -31.77
C ALA A 454 7.47 -9.35 -30.65
N ALA A 455 7.16 -10.60 -31.00
CA ALA A 455 6.98 -11.68 -30.03
C ALA A 455 8.23 -11.89 -29.16
N ARG A 456 9.41 -11.83 -29.76
CA ARG A 456 10.68 -11.94 -29.03
C ARG A 456 10.92 -10.78 -28.08
N GLN A 457 10.64 -9.55 -28.50
CA GLN A 457 10.78 -8.37 -27.65
C GLN A 457 9.83 -8.45 -26.44
N MET A 458 8.60 -8.91 -26.67
CA MET A 458 7.62 -9.20 -25.62
C MET A 458 8.13 -10.25 -24.63
N ALA A 459 8.65 -11.38 -25.11
CA ALA A 459 9.17 -12.44 -24.26
C ALA A 459 10.40 -12.01 -23.43
N MET A 460 11.30 -11.20 -24.01
CA MET A 460 12.45 -10.63 -23.29
C MET A 460 12.02 -9.67 -22.19
N TYR A 461 11.05 -8.79 -22.48
CA TYR A 461 10.48 -7.86 -21.50
C TYR A 461 9.83 -8.62 -20.34
N LEU A 462 8.96 -9.59 -20.63
CA LEU A 462 8.31 -10.40 -19.60
C LEU A 462 9.31 -11.23 -18.79
N SER A 463 10.37 -11.74 -19.41
CA SER A 463 11.45 -12.45 -18.70
C SER A 463 12.19 -11.54 -17.73
N ARG A 464 12.36 -10.26 -18.08
CA ARG A 464 12.99 -9.28 -17.20
C ARG A 464 12.10 -8.88 -16.03
N GLU A 465 10.79 -8.76 -16.25
CA GLU A 465 9.83 -8.31 -15.24
C GLU A 465 9.38 -9.44 -14.29
N LEU A 466 9.32 -10.68 -14.78
CA LEU A 466 8.73 -11.81 -14.04
C LEU A 466 9.76 -12.80 -13.50
N THR A 467 11.05 -12.60 -13.77
CA THR A 467 12.14 -13.46 -13.27
C THR A 467 13.27 -12.63 -12.68
N SER A 468 14.10 -13.24 -11.82
CA SER A 468 15.28 -12.58 -11.23
C SER A 468 16.53 -12.63 -12.12
N MET A 469 16.40 -12.93 -13.41
CA MET A 469 17.53 -13.13 -14.32
C MET A 469 18.21 -11.82 -14.72
N SER A 470 19.54 -11.90 -14.91
CA SER A 470 20.32 -10.79 -15.46
C SER A 470 20.04 -10.62 -16.96
N LEU A 471 20.32 -9.43 -17.51
CA LEU A 471 20.18 -9.18 -18.95
C LEU A 471 21.07 -10.11 -19.80
N VAL A 472 22.20 -10.54 -19.24
CA VAL A 472 23.13 -11.48 -19.89
C VAL A 472 22.50 -12.88 -19.94
N ASP A 473 21.96 -13.35 -18.83
CA ASP A 473 21.34 -14.68 -18.75
C ASP A 473 20.06 -14.75 -19.60
N ILE A 474 19.26 -13.67 -19.62
CA ILE A 474 18.14 -13.55 -20.54
C ILE A 474 18.66 -13.66 -21.98
N GLY A 475 19.68 -12.87 -22.35
CA GLY A 475 20.30 -12.95 -23.68
C GLY A 475 20.71 -14.37 -24.09
N ALA A 476 21.29 -15.14 -23.16
CA ALA A 476 21.68 -16.53 -23.36
C ALA A 476 20.47 -17.44 -23.68
N THR A 477 19.35 -17.30 -22.94
CA THR A 477 18.12 -18.09 -23.19
C THR A 477 17.47 -17.80 -24.55
N PHE A 478 17.66 -16.58 -25.06
CA PHE A 478 17.19 -16.19 -26.39
C PHE A 478 18.27 -16.40 -27.46
N GLY A 479 18.92 -17.57 -27.49
CA GLY A 479 19.83 -17.95 -28.57
C GLY A 479 21.16 -17.19 -28.57
N GLY A 480 21.68 -16.84 -27.39
CA GLY A 480 23.00 -16.20 -27.24
C GLY A 480 23.04 -14.73 -27.68
N ARG A 481 21.96 -13.98 -27.46
CA ARG A 481 21.87 -12.56 -27.83
C ARG A 481 22.57 -11.66 -26.83
N ASP A 482 23.13 -10.55 -27.33
CA ASP A 482 23.77 -9.55 -26.49
C ASP A 482 22.80 -8.91 -25.49
N HIS A 483 23.28 -8.64 -24.28
CA HIS A 483 22.52 -7.98 -23.22
C HIS A 483 21.93 -6.62 -23.66
N SER A 484 22.60 -5.92 -24.58
CA SER A 484 22.14 -4.66 -25.17
C SER A 484 20.87 -4.83 -26.01
N THR A 485 20.71 -5.98 -26.67
CA THR A 485 19.50 -6.33 -27.42
C THR A 485 18.31 -6.53 -26.47
N VAL A 486 18.54 -7.21 -25.35
CA VAL A 486 17.52 -7.40 -24.30
C VAL A 486 17.12 -6.06 -23.68
N MET A 487 18.10 -5.21 -23.38
CA MET A 487 17.87 -3.85 -22.86
C MET A 487 17.04 -3.01 -23.83
N HIS A 488 17.37 -3.03 -25.12
CA HIS A 488 16.61 -2.32 -26.16
C HIS A 488 15.18 -2.85 -26.27
N ALA A 489 14.99 -4.17 -26.23
CA ALA A 489 13.66 -4.78 -26.23
C ALA A 489 12.81 -4.33 -25.05
N CYS A 490 13.37 -4.32 -23.84
CA CYS A 490 12.66 -3.90 -22.63
C CYS A 490 12.24 -2.42 -22.71
N ARG A 491 13.16 -1.52 -23.09
CA ARG A 491 12.86 -0.09 -23.25
C ARG A 491 11.76 0.15 -24.28
N LYS A 492 11.81 -0.56 -25.41
CA LYS A 492 10.84 -0.42 -26.48
C LYS A 492 9.44 -0.83 -26.03
N ILE A 493 9.28 -2.01 -25.41
CA ILE A 493 7.97 -2.46 -24.91
C ILE A 493 7.44 -1.52 -23.82
N SER A 494 8.29 -1.06 -22.90
CA SER A 494 7.88 -0.08 -21.87
C SER A 494 7.37 1.23 -22.48
N SER A 495 8.01 1.73 -23.55
CA SER A 495 7.56 2.93 -24.28
C SER A 495 6.25 2.67 -25.02
N GLU A 496 6.16 1.56 -25.76
CA GLU A 496 4.95 1.19 -26.51
C GLU A 496 3.74 0.97 -25.59
N MET A 497 3.93 0.50 -24.35
CA MET A 497 2.83 0.39 -23.37
C MET A 497 2.24 1.75 -22.95
N GLN A 498 3.00 2.83 -23.04
CA GLN A 498 2.51 4.18 -22.71
C GLN A 498 1.74 4.80 -23.89
N GLU A 499 2.08 4.41 -25.11
CA GLU A 499 1.54 5.01 -26.34
C GLU A 499 0.45 4.16 -27.00
N GLN A 500 0.47 2.84 -26.82
CA GLN A 500 -0.37 1.88 -27.54
C GLN A 500 -1.15 0.96 -26.59
N GLN A 501 -2.47 1.11 -26.61
CA GLN A 501 -3.40 0.32 -25.79
C GLN A 501 -3.31 -1.18 -26.08
N GLU A 502 -3.02 -1.57 -27.33
CA GLU A 502 -2.88 -2.97 -27.73
C GLU A 502 -1.70 -3.65 -27.03
N THR A 503 -0.55 -2.99 -26.96
CA THR A 503 0.66 -3.48 -26.29
C THR A 503 0.45 -3.59 -24.78
N TYR A 504 -0.17 -2.57 -24.16
CA TYR A 504 -0.54 -2.61 -22.74
C TYR A 504 -1.47 -3.80 -22.42
N THR A 505 -2.47 -4.02 -23.27
CA THR A 505 -3.43 -5.12 -23.12
C THR A 505 -2.74 -6.47 -23.27
N ALA A 506 -1.85 -6.63 -24.27
CA ALA A 506 -1.09 -7.85 -24.49
C ALA A 506 -0.18 -8.19 -23.30
N VAL A 507 0.58 -7.21 -22.79
CA VAL A 507 1.46 -7.39 -21.61
C VAL A 507 0.66 -7.77 -20.38
N THR A 508 -0.44 -7.05 -20.11
CA THR A 508 -1.30 -7.31 -18.94
C THR A 508 -1.91 -8.71 -19.01
N LYS A 509 -2.42 -9.10 -20.19
CA LYS A 509 -3.00 -10.42 -20.41
C LYS A 509 -1.98 -11.53 -20.23
N LEU A 510 -0.81 -11.43 -20.88
CA LEU A 510 0.26 -12.42 -20.78
C LEU A 510 0.80 -12.54 -19.35
N THR A 511 0.97 -11.42 -18.65
CA THR A 511 1.41 -11.39 -17.25
C THR A 511 0.43 -12.11 -16.34
N ASN A 512 -0.87 -11.83 -16.49
CA ASN A 512 -1.91 -12.48 -15.69
C ASN A 512 -2.01 -13.98 -15.97
N GLN A 513 -1.89 -14.39 -17.24
CA GLN A 513 -1.93 -15.81 -17.62
C GLN A 513 -0.70 -16.57 -17.13
N LEU A 514 0.50 -15.97 -17.19
CA LEU A 514 1.74 -16.55 -16.66
C LEU A 514 1.68 -16.70 -15.14
N LYS A 515 1.14 -15.72 -14.41
CA LYS A 515 0.93 -15.80 -12.95
C LYS A 515 -0.13 -16.84 -12.54
N GLN A 516 -1.07 -17.17 -13.42
CA GLN A 516 -2.13 -18.16 -13.18
C GLN A 516 -1.83 -19.54 -13.78
N ASN A 517 -0.70 -19.70 -14.49
CA ASN A 517 -0.31 -20.90 -15.25
C ASN A 517 -1.43 -21.48 -16.15
N ARG A 518 -2.23 -20.61 -16.80
CA ARG A 518 -3.35 -21.01 -17.67
C ARG A 518 -2.93 -21.03 -19.15
N THR A 519 -2.82 -22.21 -19.75
CA THR A 519 -2.61 -22.39 -21.20
C THR A 519 -3.76 -21.74 -21.99
N PHE A 520 -3.51 -21.28 -23.21
CA PHE A 520 -4.60 -20.82 -24.09
C PHE A 520 -5.49 -22.03 -24.41
N ALA A 521 -6.76 -21.97 -24.01
CA ALA A 521 -7.76 -22.90 -24.50
C ALA A 521 -7.92 -22.67 -26.02
N GLU A 522 -7.89 -23.77 -26.79
CA GLU A 522 -8.16 -23.77 -28.23
C GLU A 522 -9.55 -23.23 -28.57
#